data_AF-A0A528XC48-F1
#
_entry.id   AF-A0A528XC48-F1
#
_cell.length_a   1.000
_cell.length_b   1.000
_cell.length_c   1.000
_cell.angle_alpha   90.00
_cell.angle_beta   90.00
_cell.angle_gamma   90.00
#
_symmetry.space_group_name_H-M   'P 1'
#
loop_
_entity.id
_entity.type
_entity.pdbx_description
1 polymer ?
#
loop_
_entity_poly.entity_id
_entity_poly.type
_entity_poly.pdbx_seq_one_letter_code
_entity_poly.pdbx_strand_id
1 'polypeptide(L)'
;MTIVRDDGRRIETGEALRTPGPGIAQTASGRVFVVDYGGTGIHEVFDDGRTSLFVDGLSSPVGLTVSPSGDLFSADWGNGAVYRIRLA
;
A
#
# COMPACT_ATOMS: atom_id res chain seq x y z
N MET A 1 -4.14 -5.66 -9.46
CA MET A 1 -2.70 -5.95 -9.22
C MET A 1 -2.48 -7.45 -9.35
N THR A 2 -1.28 -7.93 -9.62
CA THR A 2 -1.02 -9.38 -9.73
C THR A 2 -0.04 -9.82 -8.65
N ILE A 3 -0.41 -10.80 -7.83
CA ILE A 3 0.51 -11.50 -6.93
C ILE A 3 1.09 -12.66 -7.71
N VAL A 4 2.42 -12.70 -7.82
CA VAL A 4 3.16 -13.84 -8.39
C VAL A 4 3.74 -14.64 -7.22
N ARG A 5 3.35 -15.91 -7.13
CA ARG A 5 3.85 -16.85 -6.14
C ARG A 5 5.25 -17.35 -6.54
N ASP A 6 5.93 -17.98 -5.60
CA ASP A 6 7.22 -18.65 -5.79
C ASP A 6 7.17 -19.78 -6.83
N ASP A 7 6.03 -20.48 -6.92
CA ASP A 7 5.72 -21.48 -7.95
C ASP A 7 5.35 -20.89 -9.33
N GLY A 8 5.35 -19.56 -9.48
CA GLY A 8 4.97 -18.85 -10.69
C GLY A 8 3.46 -18.71 -10.92
N ARG A 9 2.62 -19.24 -10.02
CA ARG A 9 1.16 -19.04 -10.07
C ARG A 9 0.83 -17.56 -9.88
N ARG A 10 -0.11 -17.08 -10.69
CA ARG A 10 -0.61 -15.70 -10.62
C ARG A 10 -1.96 -15.67 -9.91
N ILE A 11 -2.12 -14.70 -9.02
CA ILE A 11 -3.39 -14.36 -8.40
C ILE A 11 -3.69 -12.92 -8.75
N GLU A 12 -4.79 -12.69 -9.46
CA GLU A 12 -5.26 -11.34 -9.74
C GLU A 12 -5.99 -10.80 -8.50
N THR A 13 -5.41 -9.75 -7.92
CA THR A 13 -6.09 -8.92 -6.92
C THR A 13 -7.03 -7.98 -7.67
N GLY A 14 -8.29 -7.89 -7.22
CA GLY A 14 -9.38 -7.22 -7.93
C GLY A 14 -9.20 -5.70 -8.21
N GLU A 15 -10.28 -5.02 -8.59
CA GLU A 15 -10.28 -3.61 -9.04
C GLU A 15 -10.10 -2.57 -7.93
N ALA A 16 -9.62 -2.96 -6.75
CA ALA A 16 -9.53 -2.06 -5.61
C ALA A 16 -8.53 -0.92 -5.79
N LEU A 17 -7.50 -1.11 -6.63
CA LEU A 17 -6.54 -0.07 -7.00
C LEU A 17 -7.00 0.58 -8.29
N ARG A 18 -7.37 1.86 -8.24
CA ARG A 18 -7.82 2.60 -9.42
C ARG A 18 -6.66 2.93 -10.36
N THR A 19 -5.54 3.32 -9.77
CA THR A 19 -4.38 3.93 -10.44
C THR A 19 -3.15 3.75 -9.54
N PRO A 20 -2.65 2.51 -9.38
CA PRO A 20 -1.58 2.21 -8.44
C PRO A 20 -0.30 2.98 -8.76
N GLY A 21 0.35 3.49 -7.71
CA GLY A 21 1.66 4.15 -7.81
C GLY A 21 2.82 3.19 -7.51
N PRO A 22 4.07 3.70 -7.47
CA PRO A 22 5.25 2.86 -7.20
C PRO A 22 5.42 2.47 -5.72
N GLY A 23 4.71 3.11 -4.79
CA GLY A 23 4.86 2.89 -3.35
C GLY A 23 4.32 1.54 -2.88
N ILE A 24 5.21 0.68 -2.40
CA ILE A 24 4.91 -0.59 -1.74
C ILE A 24 5.81 -0.76 -0.50
N ALA A 25 5.27 -1.31 0.60
CA ALA A 25 6.06 -1.64 1.79
C ALA A 25 5.52 -2.88 2.50
N GLN A 26 6.40 -3.62 3.17
CA GLN A 26 6.06 -4.78 4.00
C GLN A 26 6.51 -4.56 5.45
N THR A 27 5.66 -4.94 6.41
CA THR A 27 6.00 -4.92 7.84
C THR A 27 6.81 -6.15 8.25
N ALA A 28 7.45 -6.11 9.42
CA ALA A 28 8.11 -7.29 9.99
C ALA A 28 7.14 -8.45 10.28
N SER A 29 5.84 -8.16 10.46
CA SER A 29 4.77 -9.16 10.61
C SER A 29 4.25 -9.70 9.28
N GLY A 30 4.77 -9.24 8.14
CA GLY A 30 4.42 -9.73 6.81
C GLY A 30 3.28 -9.00 6.10
N ARG A 31 2.66 -7.99 6.73
CA ARG A 31 1.58 -7.19 6.11
C ARG A 31 2.14 -6.35 4.98
N VAL A 32 1.45 -6.31 3.84
CA VAL A 32 1.88 -5.58 2.64
C VAL A 32 0.93 -4.41 2.37
N PHE A 33 1.49 -3.22 2.11
CA PHE A 33 0.72 -2.02 1.79
C PHE A 33 1.15 -1.43 0.45
N VAL A 34 0.19 -0.93 -0.31
CA VAL A 34 0.39 -0.34 -1.64
C VAL A 34 -0.34 0.99 -1.74
N VAL A 35 0.27 1.99 -2.37
CA VAL A 35 -0.38 3.28 -2.68
C VAL A 35 -1.29 3.17 -3.89
N ASP A 36 -2.49 3.75 -3.80
CA ASP A 36 -3.32 4.07 -4.97
C ASP A 36 -3.13 5.54 -5.32
N TYR A 37 -2.21 5.82 -6.25
CA TYR A 37 -1.71 7.17 -6.56
C TYR A 37 -2.79 8.11 -7.12
N GLY A 38 -3.54 7.66 -8.13
CA GLY A 38 -4.68 8.44 -8.65
C GLY A 38 -5.98 8.17 -7.87
N GLY A 39 -5.93 7.30 -6.88
CA GLY A 39 -6.87 7.27 -5.77
C GLY A 39 -6.46 8.25 -4.68
N THR A 40 -6.98 8.02 -3.47
CA THR A 40 -6.75 8.87 -2.29
C THR A 40 -6.20 8.07 -1.11
N GLY A 41 -5.63 6.89 -1.36
CA GLY A 41 -5.46 5.92 -0.28
C GLY A 41 -4.29 4.97 -0.38
N ILE A 42 -4.11 4.25 0.72
CA ILE A 42 -3.20 3.13 0.89
C ILE A 42 -4.05 1.90 1.13
N HIS A 43 -3.74 0.82 0.43
CA HIS A 43 -4.43 -0.45 0.56
C HIS A 43 -3.52 -1.49 1.20
N GLU A 44 -4.06 -2.28 2.12
CA GLU A 44 -3.43 -3.52 2.57
C GLU A 44 -3.75 -4.63 1.56
N VAL A 45 -2.73 -5.41 1.22
CA VAL A 45 -2.83 -6.54 0.30
C VAL A 45 -2.58 -7.83 1.08
N PHE A 46 -3.54 -8.74 0.98
CA PHE A 46 -3.47 -10.05 1.63
C PHE A 46 -2.92 -11.08 0.65
N ASP A 47 -2.29 -12.12 1.20
CA ASP A 47 -1.71 -13.20 0.41
C ASP A 47 -2.74 -13.88 -0.50
N ASP A 48 -3.99 -14.00 -0.07
CA ASP A 48 -5.05 -14.62 -0.87
C ASP A 48 -5.56 -13.76 -2.04
N GLY A 49 -4.95 -12.59 -2.26
CA GLY A 49 -5.31 -11.67 -3.34
C GLY A 49 -6.40 -10.68 -2.96
N ARG A 50 -6.92 -10.72 -1.72
CA ARG A 50 -7.81 -9.67 -1.23
C ARG A 50 -7.03 -8.39 -0.99
N THR A 51 -7.75 -7.27 -1.07
CA THR A 51 -7.23 -5.93 -0.82
C THR A 51 -8.24 -5.16 0.01
N SER A 52 -7.79 -4.38 0.99
CA SER A 52 -8.65 -3.50 1.80
C SER A 52 -8.08 -2.09 1.88
N LEU A 53 -8.95 -1.09 1.76
CA LEU A 53 -8.58 0.30 2.03
C LEU A 53 -8.13 0.43 3.49
N PHE A 54 -6.91 0.88 3.70
CA PHE A 54 -6.28 1.00 5.02
C PHE A 54 -6.23 2.46 5.49
N VAL A 55 -5.88 3.37 4.57
CA VAL A 55 -5.89 4.83 4.79
C VAL A 55 -6.55 5.49 3.59
N ASP A 56 -7.33 6.54 3.83
CA ASP A 56 -7.97 7.36 2.81
C ASP A 56 -7.72 8.85 3.08
N GLY A 57 -8.14 9.71 2.15
CA GLY A 57 -8.02 11.17 2.27
C GLY A 57 -6.62 11.72 1.98
N LEU A 58 -5.75 10.93 1.36
CA LEU A 58 -4.42 11.31 0.90
C LEU A 58 -4.49 12.09 -0.42
N SER A 59 -3.44 12.87 -0.69
CA SER A 59 -3.33 13.70 -1.89
C SER A 59 -2.17 13.19 -2.75
N SER A 60 -2.48 12.28 -3.68
CA SER A 60 -1.49 11.65 -4.56
C SER A 60 -0.33 10.99 -3.78
N PRO A 61 -0.60 9.96 -2.96
CA PRO A 61 0.45 9.22 -2.27
C PRO A 61 1.36 8.51 -3.28
N VAL A 62 2.67 8.61 -3.09
CA VAL A 62 3.67 8.06 -4.05
C VAL A 62 4.62 7.04 -3.45
N GLY A 63 4.96 7.16 -2.17
CA GLY A 63 5.99 6.34 -1.53
C GLY A 63 5.56 5.85 -0.16
N LEU A 64 5.98 4.62 0.18
CA LEU A 64 5.76 4.01 1.48
C LEU A 64 7.07 3.50 2.07
N THR A 65 7.19 3.59 3.39
CA THR A 65 8.23 2.88 4.16
C THR A 65 7.71 2.51 5.53
N VAL A 66 8.27 1.47 6.14
CA VAL A 66 7.96 1.06 7.52
C VAL A 66 9.15 1.42 8.41
N SER A 67 8.89 2.11 9.51
CA SER A 67 9.92 2.44 10.50
C SER A 67 10.33 1.21 11.33
N PRO A 68 11.48 1.26 12.03
CA PRO A 68 11.86 0.22 12.99
C PRO A 68 10.84 0.01 14.12
N SER A 69 10.04 1.02 14.46
CA SER A 69 8.94 0.91 15.42
C SER A 69 7.69 0.24 14.86
N GLY A 70 7.67 -0.09 13.56
CA GLY A 70 6.54 -0.69 12.87
C GLY A 70 5.50 0.31 12.35
N ASP A 71 5.76 1.61 12.37
CA ASP A 71 4.84 2.61 11.81
C ASP A 71 5.03 2.71 10.29
N LEU A 72 3.94 2.95 9.56
CA LEU A 72 3.98 3.22 8.12
C LEU A 72 4.13 4.72 7.89
N PHE A 73 5.02 5.11 6.98
CA PHE A 73 5.17 6.48 6.53
C PHE A 73 4.78 6.59 5.06
N SER A 74 3.94 7.57 4.72
CA SER A 74 3.55 7.92 3.35
C SER A 74 4.17 9.24 2.94
N ALA A 75 4.69 9.32 1.72
CA ALA A 75 5.00 10.59 1.06
C ALA A 75 3.86 10.95 0.11
N ASP A 76 3.23 12.09 0.34
CA ASP A 76 2.11 12.60 -0.45
C ASP A 76 2.60 13.74 -1.36
N TRP A 77 2.57 13.50 -2.67
CA TRP A 77 3.08 14.45 -3.64
C TRP A 77 2.11 15.63 -3.86
N GLY A 78 0.81 15.38 -3.81
CA GLY A 78 -0.23 16.36 -4.14
C GLY A 78 -0.37 17.48 -3.11
N ASN A 79 0.10 17.28 -1.88
CA ASN A 79 0.12 18.32 -0.84
C ASN A 79 1.50 18.56 -0.21
N GLY A 80 2.54 17.87 -0.67
CA GLY A 80 3.91 18.04 -0.17
C GLY A 80 4.10 17.61 1.29
N ALA A 81 3.33 16.63 1.77
CA ALA A 81 3.37 16.17 3.15
C ALA A 81 3.97 14.78 3.30
N VAL A 82 4.41 14.47 4.53
CA VAL A 82 4.73 13.11 4.97
C VAL A 82 3.81 12.76 6.12
N TYR A 83 3.07 11.66 5.99
CA TYR A 83 2.17 11.15 7.02
C TYR A 83 2.79 9.97 7.75
N ARG A 84 2.65 9.95 9.07
CA ARG A 84 2.94 8.76 9.91
C ARG A 84 1.62 8.09 10.30
N ILE A 85 1.50 6.82 9.98
CA ILE A 85 0.34 5.98 10.25
C ILE A 85 0.76 4.90 11.24
N ARG A 86 0.13 4.88 12.41
CA ARG A 86 0.46 3.89 13.45
C ARG A 86 -0.19 2.56 13.13
N LEU A 87 0.63 1.51 13.02
CA LEU A 87 0.16 0.14 12.93
C LEU A 87 0.08 -0.37 14.37
N ALA A 88 -1.14 -0.56 14.87
CA ALA A 88 -1.39 -1.12 16.20
C ALA A 88 -0.98 -2.60 16.27
#